data_AF-A0A259EXW3-F1
#
_entry.id   AF-A0A259EXW3-F1
#
_cell.length_a   1.000
_cell.length_b   1.000
_cell.length_c   1.000
_cell.angle_alpha   90.00
_cell.angle_beta   90.00
_cell.angle_gamma   90.00
#
_symmetry.space_group_name_H-M   'P 1'
#
loop_
_entity.id
_entity.type
_entity.pdbx_description
1 polymer ?
#
loop_
_entity_poly.entity_id
_entity_poly.type
_entity_poly.pdbx_seq_one_letter_code
_entity_poly.pdbx_strand_id
1 'polypeptide(L)'
;MAVEVHAGFEAQGIARAQTDRLAQDGYLAAGYNGIHIDDCWMRRVPARDAQNQLVADPTRFPSGMKALADYMHKVNVSFASYTAESRTTCAGYPASKGYESIDAKTFASWGVDYLKVSYNCW
;
A
#
# COMPACT_ATOMS: atom_id res chain seq x y z
N MET A 1 3.37 2.35 15.96
CA MET A 1 4.47 1.59 15.29
C MET A 1 3.85 0.68 14.24
N ALA A 2 4.60 0.23 13.24
CA ALA A 2 4.02 -0.50 12.11
C ALA A 2 4.89 -1.68 11.65
N VAL A 3 4.28 -2.63 10.96
CA VAL A 3 4.93 -3.76 10.30
C VAL A 3 4.98 -3.48 8.80
N GLU A 4 6.14 -3.64 8.18
CA GLU A 4 6.33 -3.48 6.74
C GLU A 4 6.12 -4.82 6.01
N VAL A 5 5.40 -4.79 4.90
CA VAL A 5 5.14 -5.93 4.03
C VAL A 5 5.65 -5.57 2.64
N HIS A 6 6.63 -6.33 2.15
CA HIS A 6 7.11 -6.22 0.78
C HIS A 6 6.04 -6.77 -0.19
N ALA A 7 5.74 -6.04 -1.27
CA ALA A 7 4.68 -6.42 -2.20
C ALA A 7 5.14 -7.44 -3.26
N GLY A 8 5.57 -8.61 -2.81
CA GLY A 8 5.88 -9.78 -3.64
C GLY A 8 4.62 -10.59 -4.02
N PHE A 9 4.81 -11.86 -4.39
CA PHE A 9 3.69 -12.79 -4.57
C PHE A 9 2.87 -12.89 -3.26
N GLU A 10 1.55 -13.03 -3.40
CA GLU A 10 0.59 -13.18 -2.27
C GLU A 10 0.57 -12.03 -1.25
N ALA A 11 1.05 -10.83 -1.61
CA ALA A 11 1.15 -9.69 -0.70
C ALA A 11 -0.14 -9.38 0.08
N GLN A 12 -1.31 -9.44 -0.55
CA GLN A 12 -2.59 -9.24 0.16
C GLN A 12 -2.83 -10.30 1.24
N GLY A 13 -2.50 -11.57 0.97
CA GLY A 13 -2.64 -12.65 1.94
C GLY A 13 -1.72 -12.45 3.14
N ILE A 14 -0.46 -12.10 2.87
CA ILE A 14 0.53 -11.77 3.91
C ILE A 14 0.04 -10.59 4.76
N ALA A 15 -0.44 -9.52 4.12
CA ALA A 15 -0.94 -8.34 4.82
C ALA A 15 -2.14 -8.66 5.73
N ARG A 16 -3.08 -9.50 5.28
CA ARG A 16 -4.20 -9.99 6.10
C ARG A 16 -3.71 -10.83 7.27
N ALA A 17 -2.80 -11.78 7.03
CA ALA A 17 -2.26 -12.61 8.09
C ALA A 17 -1.53 -11.79 9.16
N GLN A 18 -0.70 -10.80 8.75
CA GLN A 18 -0.02 -9.89 9.67
C GLN A 18 -1.02 -9.02 10.45
N THR A 19 -2.09 -8.55 9.82
CA THR A 19 -3.18 -7.83 10.48
C THR A 19 -3.81 -8.68 11.60
N ASP A 20 -4.04 -9.97 11.34
CA ASP A 20 -4.60 -10.88 12.33
C ASP A 20 -3.63 -11.12 13.50
N ARG A 21 -2.32 -11.26 13.22
CA ARG A 21 -1.30 -11.39 14.26
C ARG A 21 -1.21 -10.13 15.11
N LEU A 22 -1.29 -8.94 14.50
CA LEU A 22 -1.31 -7.68 15.25
C LEU A 22 -2.44 -7.67 16.28
N ALA A 23 -3.64 -8.08 15.86
CA ALA A 23 -4.82 -8.10 16.70
C ALA A 23 -4.80 -9.18 17.79
N GLN A 24 -4.21 -10.35 17.51
CA GLN A 24 -4.31 -11.53 18.39
C GLN A 24 -3.13 -11.69 19.35
N ASP A 25 -1.93 -11.24 18.96
CA ASP A 25 -0.70 -11.58 19.68
C ASP A 25 -0.21 -10.44 20.60
N GLY A 26 -1.07 -9.47 20.91
CA GLY A 26 -0.79 -8.37 21.84
C GLY A 26 0.00 -7.19 21.25
N TYR A 27 0.34 -7.22 19.96
CA TYR A 27 1.07 -6.14 19.29
C TYR A 27 0.29 -4.82 19.26
N LEU A 28 -1.03 -4.86 19.08
CA LEU A 28 -1.88 -3.67 19.20
C LEU A 28 -1.72 -3.02 20.59
N ALA A 29 -1.73 -3.81 21.66
CA ALA A 29 -1.54 -3.32 23.03
C ALA A 29 -0.13 -2.75 23.26
N ALA A 30 0.87 -3.29 22.55
CA ALA A 30 2.22 -2.75 22.52
C ALA A 30 2.38 -1.51 21.61
N GLY A 31 1.32 -1.06 20.94
CA GLY A 31 1.31 0.14 20.09
C GLY A 31 1.72 -0.08 18.63
N TYR A 32 1.81 -1.33 18.17
CA TYR A 32 1.96 -1.65 16.75
C TYR A 32 0.58 -1.76 16.13
N ASN A 33 0.16 -0.73 15.39
CA ASN A 33 -1.20 -0.55 14.92
C ASN A 33 -1.27 -0.23 13.43
N GLY A 34 -0.24 -0.56 12.65
CA GLY A 34 -0.22 -0.27 11.22
C GLY A 34 0.46 -1.36 10.40
N ILE A 35 -0.06 -1.58 9.19
CA ILE A 35 0.58 -2.37 8.14
C ILE A 35 0.98 -1.44 7.01
N HIS A 36 2.26 -1.48 6.63
CA HIS A 36 2.82 -0.68 5.56
C HIS A 36 3.13 -1.57 4.36
N ILE A 37 2.41 -1.37 3.26
CA ILE A 37 2.75 -2.02 1.99
C ILE A 37 3.83 -1.19 1.31
N ASP A 38 5.01 -1.79 1.15
CA ASP A 38 6.15 -1.14 0.54
C ASP A 38 6.13 -1.22 -1.00
N ASP A 39 7.25 -0.94 -1.66
CA ASP A 39 7.37 -0.93 -3.11
C ASP A 39 6.89 -2.24 -3.75
N CYS A 40 6.65 -2.16 -5.05
CA CYS A 40 6.16 -3.22 -5.93
C CYS A 40 4.65 -3.48 -5.92
N TRP A 41 3.83 -2.75 -5.17
CA TRP A 41 2.39 -3.06 -5.08
C TRP A 41 1.58 -2.76 -6.35
N MET A 42 2.06 -1.83 -7.19
CA MET A 42 1.40 -1.42 -8.42
C MET A 42 1.55 -2.47 -9.51
N ARG A 43 0.61 -2.53 -10.47
CA ARG A 43 0.87 -3.21 -11.74
C ARG A 43 1.93 -2.43 -12.53
N ARG A 44 2.80 -3.12 -13.27
CA ARG A 44 3.80 -2.46 -14.13
C ARG A 44 3.24 -2.00 -15.46
N VAL A 45 2.40 -2.82 -16.10
CA VAL A 45 1.93 -2.60 -17.48
C VAL A 45 0.42 -2.89 -17.59
N PRO A 46 -0.39 -1.95 -18.12
CA PRO A 46 -0.03 -0.55 -18.31
C PRO A 46 0.20 0.13 -16.94
N ALA A 47 1.13 1.08 -16.88
CA ALA A 47 1.55 1.72 -15.63
C ALA A 47 0.39 2.39 -14.85
N ARG A 48 -0.56 2.98 -15.58
CA ARG A 48 -1.74 3.64 -15.03
C ARG A 48 -2.98 3.17 -15.79
N ASP A 49 -4.17 3.47 -15.29
CA ASP A 49 -5.42 3.26 -16.02
C ASP A 49 -5.74 4.42 -16.99
N ALA A 50 -6.92 4.36 -17.62
CA ALA A 50 -7.38 5.39 -18.57
C ALA A 50 -7.64 6.76 -17.91
N GLN A 51 -7.74 6.81 -16.58
CA GLN A 51 -7.93 8.02 -15.78
C GLN A 51 -6.60 8.51 -15.17
N ASN A 52 -5.47 7.92 -15.56
CA ASN A 52 -4.13 8.16 -15.03
C ASN A 52 -3.96 7.77 -13.55
N GLN A 53 -4.79 6.91 -12.99
CA GLN A 53 -4.62 6.46 -11.60
C GLN A 53 -3.61 5.31 -11.51
N LEU A 54 -2.90 5.24 -10.38
CA LEU A 54 -2.13 4.05 -10.02
C LEU A 54 -3.09 2.88 -9.78
N VAL A 55 -2.69 1.70 -10.25
CA VAL A 55 -3.50 0.48 -10.14
C VAL A 55 -2.70 -0.58 -9.40
N ALA A 56 -3.28 -1.19 -8.38
CA ALA A 56 -2.67 -2.30 -7.68
C ALA A 56 -2.56 -3.53 -8.61
N ASP A 57 -1.48 -4.30 -8.46
CA ASP A 57 -1.30 -5.53 -9.22
C ASP A 57 -2.41 -6.53 -8.83
N PRO A 58 -3.29 -6.95 -9.78
CA PRO A 58 -4.43 -7.80 -9.46
C PRO A 58 -4.03 -9.21 -9.03
N THR A 59 -2.81 -9.65 -9.34
CA THR A 59 -2.29 -10.94 -8.88
C THR A 59 -1.90 -10.86 -7.40
N ARG A 60 -1.36 -9.72 -6.96
CA ARG A 60 -0.90 -9.52 -5.57
C ARG A 60 -2.01 -9.04 -4.65
N PHE A 61 -2.93 -8.25 -5.20
CA PHE A 61 -4.08 -7.66 -4.52
C PHE A 61 -5.38 -7.99 -5.27
N PRO A 62 -5.82 -9.26 -5.30
CA PRO A 62 -6.99 -9.68 -6.07
C PRO A 62 -8.31 -9.04 -5.59
N SER A 63 -8.38 -8.56 -4.34
CA SER A 63 -9.53 -7.78 -3.85
C SER A 63 -9.32 -6.26 -3.93
N GLY A 64 -8.15 -5.82 -4.37
CA GLY A 64 -7.75 -4.41 -4.42
C GLY A 64 -7.38 -3.81 -3.06
N MET A 65 -6.79 -2.62 -3.09
CA MET A 65 -6.27 -1.93 -1.91
C MET A 65 -7.37 -1.47 -0.95
N LYS A 66 -8.51 -1.00 -1.48
CA LYS A 66 -9.65 -0.59 -0.65
C LYS A 66 -10.18 -1.72 0.22
N ALA A 67 -10.38 -2.91 -0.35
CA ALA A 67 -10.89 -4.05 0.40
C ALA A 67 -9.88 -4.56 1.45
N LEU A 68 -8.59 -4.30 1.25
CA LEU A 68 -7.55 -4.56 2.24
C LEU A 68 -7.57 -3.53 3.37
N ALA A 69 -7.71 -2.23 3.06
CA ALA A 69 -7.85 -1.17 4.04
C ALA A 69 -9.11 -1.37 4.91
N ASP A 70 -10.27 -1.60 4.28
CA ASP A 70 -11.54 -1.87 4.96
C ASP A 70 -11.43 -3.09 5.91
N TYR A 71 -10.56 -4.06 5.59
CA TYR A 71 -10.30 -5.21 6.44
C TYR A 71 -9.44 -4.82 7.66
N MET A 72 -8.35 -4.09 7.45
CA MET A 72 -7.44 -3.64 8.52
C MET A 72 -8.16 -2.73 9.51
N HIS A 73 -8.96 -1.78 9.02
CA HIS A 73 -9.69 -0.83 9.85
C HIS A 73 -10.70 -1.48 10.78
N LYS A 74 -11.32 -2.61 10.39
CA LYS A 74 -12.27 -3.36 11.24
C LYS A 74 -11.65 -3.86 12.54
N VAL A 75 -10.33 -4.03 12.59
CA VAL A 75 -9.58 -4.49 13.77
C VAL A 75 -8.65 -3.41 14.31
N ASN A 76 -8.92 -2.13 14.01
CA ASN A 76 -8.15 -0.97 14.46
C ASN A 76 -6.68 -0.97 14.02
N VAL A 77 -6.40 -1.56 12.85
CA VAL A 77 -5.08 -1.50 12.20
C VAL A 77 -5.14 -0.48 11.07
N SER A 78 -4.21 0.48 11.05
CA SER A 78 -4.07 1.47 9.98
C SER A 78 -3.37 0.89 8.76
N PHE A 79 -3.70 1.40 7.59
CA PHE A 79 -3.15 0.99 6.32
C PHE A 79 -2.22 2.05 5.74
N ALA A 80 -0.99 1.67 5.40
CA ALA A 80 -0.06 2.53 4.67
C ALA A 80 0.30 1.99 3.30
N SER A 81 0.52 2.91 2.37
CA SER A 81 1.00 2.62 1.02
C SER A 81 2.32 3.35 0.74
N TYR A 82 2.87 3.12 -0.45
CA TYR A 82 4.19 3.56 -0.85
C TYR A 82 4.18 4.24 -2.23
N THR A 83 4.94 5.32 -2.36
CA THR A 83 5.30 5.94 -3.64
C THR A 83 6.69 6.59 -3.55
N ALA A 84 7.12 7.26 -4.61
CA ALA A 84 8.36 8.02 -4.67
C ALA A 84 8.17 9.39 -5.33
N GLU A 85 9.03 10.34 -4.98
CA GLU A 85 9.11 11.69 -5.58
C GLU A 85 9.93 11.65 -6.89
N SER A 86 9.55 10.72 -7.76
CA SER A 86 10.17 10.41 -9.04
C SER A 86 9.10 9.87 -10.00
N ARG A 87 9.44 9.69 -11.28
CA ARG A 87 8.50 9.07 -12.23
C ARG A 87 8.37 7.56 -12.03
N THR A 88 9.39 6.95 -11.43
CA THR A 88 9.45 5.53 -11.10
C THR A 88 9.91 5.31 -9.67
N THR A 89 9.35 4.32 -9.00
CA THR A 89 9.81 3.87 -7.68
C THR A 89 11.20 3.26 -7.75
N CYS A 90 11.79 2.95 -6.59
CA CYS A 90 13.12 2.37 -6.49
C CYS A 90 13.20 0.98 -7.15
N ALA A 91 12.10 0.23 -7.20
CA ALA A 91 11.97 -1.03 -7.95
C ALA A 91 11.45 -0.86 -9.39
N GLY A 92 11.35 0.37 -9.89
CA GLY A 92 10.94 0.69 -11.27
C GLY A 92 9.44 0.57 -11.55
N TYR A 93 8.58 0.72 -10.54
CA TYR A 93 7.12 0.82 -10.71
C TYR A 93 6.71 2.27 -10.97
N PRO A 94 5.52 2.55 -11.52
CA PRO A 94 5.05 3.93 -11.63
C PRO A 94 4.99 4.64 -10.28
N ALA A 95 5.48 5.88 -10.22
CA ALA A 95 5.47 6.72 -9.02
C ALA A 95 4.75 8.05 -9.25
N SER A 96 4.73 8.92 -8.24
CA SER A 96 3.75 10.02 -8.14
C SER A 96 4.20 11.38 -8.69
N LYS A 97 5.45 11.55 -9.12
CA LYS A 97 5.92 12.85 -9.62
C LYS A 97 5.14 13.30 -10.87
N GLY A 98 4.48 14.46 -10.77
CA GLY A 98 3.58 15.02 -11.78
C GLY A 98 2.14 14.49 -11.75
N TYR A 99 1.83 13.58 -10.83
CA TYR A 99 0.51 12.95 -10.63
C TYR A 99 0.03 13.04 -9.17
N GLU A 100 0.69 13.83 -8.33
CA GLU A 100 0.54 13.86 -6.87
C GLU A 100 -0.91 14.09 -6.46
N SER A 101 -1.61 15.00 -7.14
CA SER A 101 -3.02 15.30 -6.86
C SER A 101 -3.97 14.16 -7.22
N ILE A 102 -3.67 13.39 -8.27
CA ILE A 102 -4.48 12.24 -8.69
C ILE A 102 -4.18 11.05 -7.78
N ASP A 103 -2.92 10.84 -7.46
CA ASP A 103 -2.46 9.73 -6.61
C ASP A 103 -2.93 9.92 -5.17
N ALA A 104 -2.86 11.14 -4.62
CA ALA A 104 -3.40 11.45 -3.29
C ALA A 104 -4.90 11.15 -3.19
N LYS A 105 -5.70 11.51 -4.21
CA LYS A 105 -7.13 11.16 -4.27
C LYS A 105 -7.34 9.66 -4.36
N THR A 106 -6.49 8.97 -5.11
CA THR A 106 -6.53 7.51 -5.26
C THR A 106 -6.26 6.82 -3.92
N PHE A 107 -5.18 7.19 -3.22
CA PHE A 107 -4.86 6.69 -1.89
C PHE A 107 -5.99 6.98 -0.87
N ALA A 108 -6.52 8.21 -0.86
CA ALA A 108 -7.63 8.58 0.02
C ALA A 108 -8.89 7.75 -0.28
N SER A 109 -9.21 7.50 -1.55
CA SER A 109 -10.38 6.69 -1.94
C SER A 109 -10.28 5.22 -1.52
N TRP A 110 -9.05 4.73 -1.31
CA TRP A 110 -8.80 3.40 -0.77
C TRP A 110 -8.79 3.35 0.76
N GLY A 111 -8.74 4.49 1.45
CA GLY A 111 -8.62 4.53 2.90
C GLY A 111 -7.18 4.35 3.40
N VAL A 112 -6.19 4.84 2.65
CA VAL A 112 -4.79 4.88 3.13
C VAL A 112 -4.66 5.93 4.23
N ASP A 113 -4.09 5.54 5.37
CA ASP A 113 -3.86 6.40 6.54
C ASP A 113 -2.45 7.01 6.55
N TYR A 114 -1.48 6.37 5.90
CA TYR A 114 -0.09 6.81 5.85
C TYR A 114 0.53 6.54 4.48
N LEU A 115 1.37 7.46 4.01
CA LEU A 115 2.07 7.32 2.73
C LEU A 115 3.58 7.45 2.94
N LYS A 116 4.33 6.37 2.64
CA LYS A 116 5.80 6.40 2.56
C LYS A 116 6.19 6.97 1.21
N VAL A 117 6.98 8.05 1.20
CA VAL A 117 7.49 8.70 -0.02
C VAL A 117 9.01 8.67 -0.04
N SER A 118 9.60 7.94 -0.98
CA SER A 118 11.06 7.91 -1.18
C SER A 118 11.55 9.09 -2.02
N TYR A 119 12.72 9.65 -1.68
CA TYR A 119 13.31 10.82 -2.36
C TYR A 119 14.57 10.54 -3.21
N ASN A 120 15.05 9.29 -3.29
CA ASN A 120 16.31 8.93 -3.97
C ASN A 120 16.19 7.67 -4.85
N CYS A 121 15.10 7.53 -5.60
CA CYS A 121 14.96 6.47 -6.60
C CYS A 121 15.49 6.98 -7.95
N TRP A 122 16.43 6.25 -8.55
CA TRP A 122 17.20 6.62 -9.74
C TRP A 122 16.35 6.69 -11.03
#